data_AF-A0A8S0VLN0-F1
#
_entry.id   AF-A0A8S0VLN0-F1
#
_cell.length_a   1.000
_cell.length_b   1.000
_cell.length_c   1.000
_cell.angle_alpha   90.00
_cell.angle_beta   90.00
_cell.angle_gamma   90.00
#
_symmetry.space_group_name_H-M   'P 1'
#
loop_
_entity.id
_entity.type
_entity.pdbx_description
1 polymer ?
#
loop_
_entity_poly.entity_id
_entity_poly.type
_entity_poly.pdbx_seq_one_letter_code
_entity_poly.pdbx_strand_id
1 'polypeptide(L)'
;MISGIIRFWSNIDSLPGIISSLNQFLSLKFEVEFLVEKIYGPGNQYVTAAKMILQNSEAMISIDMPAGPSEVLVIADKHANPVHIAADLLSQAEHGSDSQVVLVIAGDGVDLTVVLDELNKQCKSLPRGEFALKALSHSFAVFARDMVETFED
;
A
#
# COMPACT_ATOMS: atom_id res chain seq x y z
N MET A 1 -22.12 29.20 1.49
CA MET A 1 -22.07 27.73 1.37
C MET A 1 -20.66 27.34 1.75
N ILE A 2 -20.45 26.74 2.93
CA ILE A 2 -19.11 26.45 3.45
C ILE A 2 -18.64 25.16 2.75
N SER A 3 -17.74 25.27 1.76
CA SER A 3 -17.15 24.10 1.11
C SER A 3 -16.14 23.46 2.07
N GLY A 4 -16.51 22.33 2.67
CA GLY A 4 -15.62 21.58 3.55
C GLY A 4 -14.82 20.51 2.80
N ILE A 5 -13.54 20.36 3.12
CA ILE A 5 -12.69 19.23 2.70
C ILE A 5 -12.44 18.38 3.94
N ILE A 6 -12.86 17.11 3.91
CA ILE A 6 -12.47 16.13 4.93
C ILE A 6 -11.23 15.38 4.43
N ARG A 7 -10.16 15.39 5.22
CA ARG A 7 -8.96 14.58 5.02
C ARG A 7 -8.95 13.46 6.06
N PHE A 8 -9.02 12.20 5.60
CA PHE A 8 -8.74 11.06 6.45
C PHE A 8 -7.22 10.91 6.58
N TRP A 9 -6.71 10.96 7.82
CA TRP A 9 -5.31 10.62 8.13
C TRP A 9 -5.21 9.15 8.51
N SER A 10 -4.12 8.49 8.11
CA SER A 10 -3.83 7.05 8.24
C SER A 10 -3.64 6.53 9.67
N ASN A 11 -3.94 7.32 10.71
CA ASN A 11 -3.66 6.99 12.12
C ASN A 11 -4.95 6.75 12.93
N ILE A 12 -5.82 5.85 12.45
CA ILE A 12 -6.98 5.39 13.23
C ILE A 12 -6.59 4.26 14.22
N ASP A 13 -5.40 3.69 14.11
CA ASP A 13 -4.95 2.57 14.95
C ASP A 13 -4.64 2.94 16.42
N SER A 14 -4.63 4.23 16.79
CA SER A 14 -4.34 4.67 18.17
C SER A 14 -5.58 4.94 19.02
N LEU A 15 -6.78 4.57 18.58
CA LEU A 15 -8.00 4.61 19.41
C LEU A 15 -8.37 3.19 19.86
N PRO A 16 -8.09 2.81 21.13
CA PRO A 16 -8.42 1.48 21.60
C PRO A 16 -9.95 1.31 21.68
N GLY A 17 -10.49 0.43 20.85
CA GLY A 17 -11.78 -0.22 21.11
C GLY A 17 -13.00 0.19 20.29
N ILE A 18 -12.88 0.94 19.18
CA ILE A 18 -14.05 1.35 18.41
C ILE A 18 -13.72 1.29 16.92
N ILE A 19 -14.28 0.30 16.23
CA ILE A 19 -14.58 0.16 14.78
C ILE A 19 -14.39 -1.32 14.42
N SER A 20 -15.39 -2.13 14.75
CA SER A 20 -15.53 -3.53 14.33
C SER A 20 -16.60 -3.72 13.25
N SER A 21 -17.22 -2.64 12.75
CA SER A 21 -18.24 -2.70 11.71
C SER A 21 -18.36 -1.41 10.90
N LEU A 22 -18.80 -1.53 9.64
CA LEU A 22 -19.14 -0.42 8.72
C LEU A 22 -20.07 0.62 9.35
N ASN A 23 -20.98 0.19 10.22
CA ASN A 23 -21.91 1.07 10.93
C ASN A 23 -21.22 1.95 11.99
N GLN A 24 -20.08 1.52 12.53
CA GLN A 24 -19.32 2.29 13.52
C GLN A 24 -18.51 3.42 12.86
N PHE A 25 -18.07 3.21 11.61
CA PHE A 25 -17.40 4.23 10.80
C PHE A 25 -18.37 5.36 10.40
N LEU A 26 -19.63 5.02 10.09
CA LEU A 26 -20.71 5.97 9.84
C LEU A 26 -21.17 6.72 11.10
N SER A 27 -20.86 6.20 12.30
CA SER A 27 -21.36 6.68 13.60
C SER A 27 -20.34 7.50 14.40
N LEU A 28 -19.17 7.82 13.83
CA LEU A 28 -18.28 8.83 14.39
C LEU A 28 -18.96 10.20 14.31
N LYS A 29 -19.76 10.49 15.35
CA LYS A 29 -20.46 11.74 15.63
C LYS A 29 -19.53 12.94 15.47
N PHE A 30 -19.59 13.58 14.32
CA PHE A 30 -19.46 15.03 14.26
C PHE A 30 -20.86 15.58 14.06
N GLU A 31 -21.37 16.22 15.11
CA GLU A 31 -22.63 16.96 15.13
C GLU A 31 -22.46 18.30 14.37
N VAL A 32 -21.94 18.20 13.14
CA VAL A 32 -21.85 19.29 12.17
C VAL A 32 -22.08 18.68 10.79
N GLU A 33 -23.30 18.84 10.27
CA GLU A 33 -23.67 18.49 8.90
C GLU A 33 -22.99 19.45 7.91
N PHE A 34 -21.68 19.28 7.69
CA PHE A 34 -21.06 19.86 6.52
C PHE A 34 -21.33 18.95 5.33
N LEU A 35 -22.18 19.40 4.42
CA LEU A 35 -22.29 18.81 3.10
C LEU A 35 -20.93 18.98 2.41
N VAL A 36 -20.21 17.89 2.20
CA VAL A 36 -18.91 17.90 1.52
C VAL A 36 -19.08 17.45 0.08
N GLU A 37 -18.53 18.22 -0.86
CA GLU A 37 -18.64 17.90 -2.30
C GLU A 37 -17.58 16.89 -2.76
N LYS A 38 -16.50 16.73 -1.96
CA LYS A 38 -15.38 15.85 -2.33
C LYS A 38 -14.62 15.28 -1.14
N ILE A 39 -14.32 13.98 -1.20
CA ILE A 39 -13.55 13.23 -0.18
C ILE A 39 -12.15 12.91 -0.70
N TYR A 40 -11.13 13.15 0.13
CA TYR A 40 -9.71 12.93 -0.20
C TYR A 40 -9.00 12.04 0.83
N GLY A 41 -7.98 11.31 0.36
CA GLY A 41 -6.96 10.71 1.23
C GLY A 41 -6.91 9.17 1.15
N PRO A 42 -5.74 8.57 1.36
CA PRO A 42 -5.58 7.12 1.30
C PRO A 42 -6.31 6.44 2.48
N GLY A 43 -6.65 5.18 2.30
CA GLY A 43 -7.27 4.36 3.33
C GLY A 43 -7.24 2.90 2.93
N ASN A 44 -7.53 2.02 3.88
CA ASN A 44 -7.61 0.59 3.60
C ASN A 44 -8.76 0.27 2.64
N GLN A 45 -8.82 -0.99 2.19
CA GLN A 45 -9.86 -1.50 1.28
C GLN A 45 -11.30 -1.14 1.67
N TYR A 46 -11.61 -1.03 2.97
CA TYR A 46 -12.94 -0.68 3.45
C TYR A 46 -13.24 0.81 3.25
N VAL A 47 -12.26 1.68 3.50
CA VAL A 47 -12.38 3.13 3.24
C VAL A 47 -12.51 3.38 1.74
N THR A 48 -11.75 2.66 0.91
CA THR A 48 -11.87 2.74 -0.56
C THR A 48 -13.24 2.25 -1.04
N ALA A 49 -13.73 1.12 -0.53
CA ALA A 49 -15.08 0.64 -0.86
C ALA A 49 -16.17 1.62 -0.43
N ALA A 50 -16.07 2.22 0.77
CA ALA A 50 -17.01 3.23 1.24
C ALA A 50 -17.01 4.49 0.36
N LYS A 51 -15.82 4.97 -0.04
CA LYS A 51 -15.66 6.06 -1.01
C LYS A 51 -16.34 5.75 -2.35
N MET A 52 -16.15 4.54 -2.88
CA MET A 52 -16.77 4.11 -4.14
C MET A 52 -18.29 4.00 -4.04
N ILE A 53 -18.83 3.54 -2.91
CA ILE A 53 -20.29 3.49 -2.67
C ILE A 53 -20.86 4.91 -2.61
N LEU A 54 -20.20 5.82 -1.89
CA LEU A 54 -20.63 7.22 -1.77
C LEU A 54 -20.60 7.95 -3.11
N GLN A 55 -19.58 7.71 -3.93
CA GLN A 55 -19.50 8.27 -5.29
C GLN A 55 -20.68 7.87 -6.19
N ASN A 56 -21.17 6.64 -6.02
CA ASN A 56 -22.28 6.09 -6.81
C ASN A 56 -23.66 6.29 -6.15
N SER A 57 -23.72 6.98 -5.01
CA SER A 57 -24.98 7.27 -4.31
C SER A 57 -25.58 8.60 -4.78
N GLU A 58 -26.85 8.85 -4.42
CA GLU A 58 -27.52 10.14 -4.67
C GLU A 58 -26.89 11.33 -3.92
N ALA A 59 -25.85 11.09 -3.09
CA ALA A 59 -25.20 12.11 -2.29
C ALA A 59 -24.36 13.12 -3.11
N MET A 60 -24.18 12.92 -4.43
CA MET A 60 -23.41 13.83 -5.32
C MET A 60 -21.98 14.14 -4.82
N ILE A 61 -21.36 13.17 -4.13
CA ILE A 61 -20.02 13.32 -3.55
C ILE A 61 -18.99 12.74 -4.51
N SER A 62 -18.00 13.54 -4.90
CA SER A 62 -16.87 13.06 -5.71
C SER A 62 -15.75 12.50 -4.83
N ILE A 63 -14.97 11.56 -5.37
CA ILE A 63 -13.75 11.05 -4.72
C ILE A 63 -12.53 11.36 -5.59
N ASP A 64 -11.34 11.29 -5.00
CA ASP A 64 -10.07 11.52 -5.68
C ASP A 64 -9.69 10.36 -6.62
N MET A 65 -9.37 9.21 -6.02
CA MET A 65 -9.05 7.97 -6.71
C MET A 65 -9.35 6.80 -5.75
N PRO A 66 -9.72 5.62 -6.25
CA PRO A 66 -9.71 4.44 -5.41
C PRO A 66 -8.26 4.16 -4.98
N ALA A 67 -7.97 4.34 -3.70
CA ALA A 67 -6.66 4.00 -3.15
C ALA A 67 -6.58 2.47 -3.02
N GLY A 68 -5.75 1.85 -3.86
CA GLY A 68 -5.37 0.45 -3.71
C GLY A 68 -4.36 0.26 -2.57
N PRO A 69 -4.02 -1.01 -2.25
CA PRO A 69 -2.88 -1.28 -1.39
C PRO A 69 -1.60 -0.64 -1.97
N SER A 70 -0.63 -0.37 -1.10
CA SER A 70 0.67 0.15 -1.54
C SER A 70 1.40 -0.90 -2.37
N GLU A 71 1.89 -0.50 -3.54
CA GLU A 71 2.64 -1.36 -4.45
C GLU A 71 4.01 -0.77 -4.75
N VAL A 72 5.02 -1.62 -4.93
CA VAL A 72 6.32 -1.21 -5.47
C VAL A 72 6.87 -2.27 -6.41
N LEU A 73 7.45 -1.80 -7.51
CA LEU A 73 8.19 -2.63 -8.46
C LEU A 73 9.62 -2.11 -8.50
N VAL A 74 10.59 -2.99 -8.21
CA VAL A 74 12.02 -2.70 -8.25
C VAL A 74 12.63 -3.43 -9.43
N ILE A 75 13.24 -2.69 -10.35
CA ILE A 75 14.04 -3.27 -11.44
C ILE A 75 15.50 -3.28 -11.01
N ALA A 76 16.13 -4.45 -11.03
CA ALA A 76 17.52 -4.64 -10.62
C ALA A 76 18.33 -5.30 -11.72
N ASP A 77 19.49 -4.72 -12.04
CA ASP A 77 20.50 -5.32 -12.90
C ASP A 77 21.69 -5.83 -12.06
N LYS A 78 22.68 -6.42 -12.72
CA LYS A 78 23.91 -6.94 -12.06
C LYS A 78 24.72 -5.90 -11.28
N HIS A 79 24.46 -4.60 -11.46
CA HIS A 79 25.15 -3.52 -10.74
C HIS A 79 24.41 -3.11 -9.46
N ALA A 80 23.15 -3.55 -9.31
CA ALA A 80 22.35 -3.27 -8.13
C ALA A 80 22.88 -4.05 -6.92
N ASN A 81 22.94 -3.34 -5.78
CA ASN A 81 23.37 -3.93 -4.51
C ASN A 81 22.20 -4.72 -3.89
N PRO A 82 22.33 -6.04 -3.63
CA PRO A 82 21.29 -6.86 -3.00
C PRO A 82 20.76 -6.28 -1.68
N VAL A 83 21.60 -5.59 -0.91
CA VAL A 83 21.21 -4.93 0.34
C VAL A 83 20.22 -3.79 0.11
N HIS A 84 20.41 -3.02 -0.95
CA HIS A 84 19.51 -1.91 -1.28
C HIS A 84 18.21 -2.43 -1.89
N ILE A 85 18.29 -3.45 -2.76
CA ILE A 85 17.10 -4.10 -3.32
C ILE A 85 16.19 -4.60 -2.19
N ALA A 86 16.76 -5.32 -1.22
CA ALA A 86 16.01 -5.84 -0.08
C ALA A 86 15.40 -4.71 0.77
N ALA A 87 16.16 -3.64 1.02
CA ALA A 87 15.69 -2.49 1.78
C ALA A 87 14.52 -1.77 1.09
N ASP A 88 14.61 -1.56 -0.24
CA ASP A 88 13.58 -0.88 -1.01
C ASP A 88 12.27 -1.69 -1.03
N LEU A 89 12.36 -3.01 -1.24
CA LEU A 89 11.20 -3.90 -1.19
C LEU A 89 10.57 -3.90 0.22
N LEU A 90 11.40 -4.02 1.27
CA LEU A 90 10.90 -4.02 2.65
C LEU A 90 10.30 -2.69 3.08
N SER A 91 10.80 -1.56 2.56
CA SER A 91 10.30 -0.23 2.87
C SER A 91 8.81 -0.08 2.54
N GLN A 92 8.31 -0.78 1.51
CA GLN A 92 6.87 -0.82 1.19
C GLN A 92 6.14 -2.01 1.79
N ALA A 93 6.80 -3.17 1.92
CA ALA A 93 6.20 -4.32 2.58
C ALA A 93 5.81 -4.02 4.04
N GLU A 94 6.51 -3.12 4.74
CA GLU A 94 6.20 -2.77 6.13
C GLU A 94 5.01 -1.79 6.31
N HIS A 95 4.53 -1.17 5.22
CA HIS A 95 3.43 -0.21 5.29
C HIS A 95 2.10 -0.88 5.65
N GLY A 96 1.85 -2.08 5.13
CA GLY A 96 0.63 -2.84 5.38
C GLY A 96 0.73 -4.29 4.89
N SER A 97 0.00 -5.20 5.54
CA SER A 97 -0.01 -6.63 5.14
C SER A 97 -0.67 -6.89 3.80
N ASP A 98 -1.42 -5.93 3.29
CA ASP A 98 -2.04 -5.90 1.97
C ASP A 98 -1.12 -5.32 0.88
N SER A 99 0.07 -4.83 1.25
CA SER A 99 1.05 -4.31 0.30
C SER A 99 1.60 -5.43 -0.59
N GLN A 100 1.93 -5.09 -1.83
CA GLN A 100 2.54 -6.02 -2.77
C GLN A 100 3.85 -5.46 -3.30
N VAL A 101 4.90 -6.28 -3.31
CA VAL A 101 6.20 -5.88 -3.83
C VAL A 101 6.63 -6.82 -4.96
N VAL A 102 7.23 -6.27 -6.00
CA VAL A 102 7.66 -7.03 -7.18
C VAL A 102 9.12 -6.72 -7.46
N LEU A 103 9.93 -7.76 -7.62
CA LEU A 103 11.31 -7.64 -8.06
C LEU A 103 11.42 -8.08 -9.51
N VAL A 104 11.93 -7.23 -10.39
CA VAL A 104 12.24 -7.58 -11.77
C VAL A 104 13.76 -7.61 -11.94
N ILE A 105 14.30 -8.78 -12.25
CA ILE A 105 15.73 -8.97 -12.52
C ILE A 105 15.95 -8.80 -14.01
N ALA A 106 16.75 -7.80 -14.39
CA ALA A 106 17.06 -7.49 -15.77
C ALA A 106 18.39 -8.13 -16.20
N GLY A 107 18.29 -9.14 -17.07
CA GLY A 107 19.40 -9.89 -17.61
C GLY A 107 20.12 -10.75 -16.57
N ASP A 108 21.37 -11.09 -16.89
CA ASP A 108 22.17 -12.00 -16.07
C ASP A 108 22.99 -11.24 -15.02
N GLY A 109 23.13 -11.85 -13.84
CA GLY A 109 24.13 -11.44 -12.83
C GLY A 109 23.58 -10.93 -11.50
N VAL A 110 22.26 -10.83 -11.33
CA VAL A 110 21.66 -10.65 -10.00
C VAL A 110 21.54 -12.00 -9.31
N ASP A 111 22.21 -12.15 -8.17
CA ASP A 111 22.06 -13.34 -7.34
C ASP A 111 20.80 -13.23 -6.47
N LEU A 112 19.71 -13.86 -6.93
CA LEU A 112 18.44 -13.89 -6.20
C LEU A 112 18.60 -14.51 -4.80
N THR A 113 19.52 -15.45 -4.61
CA THR A 113 19.71 -16.07 -3.29
C THR A 113 20.24 -15.07 -2.27
N VAL A 114 21.17 -14.21 -2.68
CA VAL A 114 21.70 -13.13 -1.83
C VAL A 114 20.62 -12.10 -1.50
N VAL A 115 19.76 -11.76 -2.47
CA VAL A 115 18.62 -10.84 -2.24
C VAL A 115 17.64 -11.45 -1.23
N LEU A 116 17.30 -12.73 -1.37
CA LEU A 116 16.40 -13.42 -0.45
C LEU A 116 16.98 -13.57 0.97
N ASP A 117 18.28 -13.81 1.09
CA ASP A 117 18.96 -13.87 2.39
C ASP A 117 18.93 -12.52 3.10
N GLU A 118 19.17 -11.44 2.36
CA GLU A 118 19.17 -10.09 2.91
C GLU A 118 17.74 -9.61 3.23
N LEU A 119 16.74 -9.98 2.42
CA LEU A 119 15.32 -9.81 2.75
C LEU A 119 14.97 -10.50 4.08
N ASN A 120 15.36 -11.77 4.25
CA ASN A 120 15.09 -12.51 5.49
C ASN A 120 15.78 -11.88 6.71
N LYS A 121 17.03 -11.44 6.54
CA LYS A 121 17.83 -10.83 7.60
C LYS A 121 17.27 -9.47 8.02
N GLN A 122 16.99 -8.59 7.05
CA GLN A 122 16.44 -7.27 7.32
C GLN A 122 15.02 -7.37 7.88
N CYS A 123 14.17 -8.25 7.33
CA CYS A 123 12.80 -8.44 7.80
C CYS A 123 12.73 -8.86 9.28
N LYS A 124 13.66 -9.69 9.76
CA LYS A 124 13.75 -10.08 11.18
C LYS A 124 14.13 -8.93 12.12
N SER A 125 14.79 -7.90 11.59
CA SER A 125 15.20 -6.73 12.36
C SER A 125 14.13 -5.63 12.40
N LEU A 126 13.08 -5.73 11.57
CA LEU A 126 12.04 -4.72 11.49
C LEU A 126 11.05 -4.84 12.66
N PRO A 127 10.67 -3.71 13.31
CA PRO A 127 9.62 -3.69 14.32
C PRO A 127 8.27 -4.22 13.80
N ARG A 128 8.01 -4.04 12.50
CA ARG A 128 6.79 -4.48 11.79
C ARG A 128 7.04 -5.68 10.87
N GLY A 129 8.04 -6.51 11.17
CA GLY A 129 8.43 -7.64 10.33
C GLY A 129 7.30 -8.64 10.03
N GLU A 130 6.32 -8.81 10.91
CA GLU A 130 5.15 -9.66 10.64
C GLU A 130 4.26 -9.14 9.51
N PHE A 131 4.12 -7.82 9.36
CA PHE A 131 3.39 -7.21 8.24
C PHE A 131 4.15 -7.39 6.94
N ALA A 132 5.46 -7.14 6.98
CA ALA A 132 6.34 -7.33 5.83
C ALA A 132 6.36 -8.79 5.36
N LEU A 133 6.40 -9.78 6.26
CA LEU A 133 6.31 -11.20 5.91
C LEU A 133 5.00 -11.56 5.19
N LYS A 134 3.87 -10.99 5.63
CA LYS A 134 2.57 -11.20 4.97
C LYS A 134 2.54 -10.57 3.59
N ALA A 135 3.02 -9.33 3.44
CA ALA A 135 3.14 -8.66 2.14
C ALA A 135 4.05 -9.47 1.18
N LEU A 136 5.20 -9.95 1.69
CA LEU A 136 6.13 -10.80 0.93
C LEU A 136 5.52 -12.14 0.50
N SER A 137 4.53 -12.67 1.21
CA SER A 137 3.87 -13.94 0.83
C SER A 137 3.01 -13.85 -0.43
N HIS A 138 2.62 -12.64 -0.83
CA HIS A 138 1.88 -12.36 -2.08
C HIS A 138 2.75 -11.65 -3.13
N SER A 139 4.04 -11.53 -2.84
CA SER A 139 5.04 -10.87 -3.67
C SER A 139 5.80 -11.89 -4.51
N PHE A 140 6.39 -11.45 -5.62
CA PHE A 140 7.09 -12.35 -6.54
C PHE A 140 8.27 -11.67 -7.23
N ALA A 141 9.17 -12.50 -7.77
CA ALA A 141 10.29 -12.06 -8.59
C ALA A 141 10.09 -12.53 -10.03
N VAL A 142 10.38 -11.65 -10.99
CA VAL A 142 10.30 -11.91 -12.44
C VAL A 142 11.69 -11.76 -13.03
N PHE A 143 12.04 -12.66 -13.96
CA PHE A 143 13.27 -12.56 -14.74
C PHE A 143 12.95 -12.04 -16.14
N ALA A 144 13.59 -10.93 -16.50
CA ALA A 144 13.60 -10.38 -17.85
C ALA A 144 14.97 -10.63 -18.47
N ARG A 145 15.03 -10.86 -19.78
CA ARG A 145 16.27 -11.11 -20.54
C ARG A 145 17.15 -9.88 -20.60
N ASP A 146 16.57 -8.70 -20.63
CA ASP A 146 17.27 -7.42 -20.65
C ASP A 146 16.42 -6.30 -20.06
N MET A 147 17.01 -5.10 -19.97
CA MET A 147 16.35 -3.89 -19.47
C MET A 147 15.22 -3.39 -20.38
N VAL A 148 15.08 -3.87 -21.62
CA VAL A 148 14.00 -3.44 -22.50
C VAL A 148 12.75 -4.26 -22.19
N GLU A 149 12.90 -5.57 -22.04
CA GLU A 149 11.81 -6.49 -21.69
C GLU A 149 11.18 -6.14 -20.33
N THR A 150 11.89 -5.46 -19.41
CA THR A 150 11.29 -5.00 -18.15
C THR A 150 10.21 -3.94 -18.31
N PHE A 151 10.10 -3.31 -19.48
CA PHE A 151 9.08 -2.29 -19.79
C PHE A 151 8.03 -2.77 -20.79
N GLU A 152 8.12 -4.02 -21.26
CA GLU A 152 7.16 -4.58 -22.22
C GLU A 152 6.00 -5.28 -21.50
N ASP A 153 4.77 -5.05 -21.99
CA ASP A 153 3.51 -5.60 -21.47
C ASP A 153 3.24 -7.05 -21.94
#